data_AF-A0A7S3TYX9-F1
#
_entry.id   AF-A0A7S3TYX9-F1
#
_cell.length_a   1.000
_cell.length_b   1.000
_cell.length_c   1.000
_cell.angle_alpha   90.00
_cell.angle_beta   90.00
_cell.angle_gamma   90.00
#
_symmetry.space_group_name_H-M   'P 1'
#
loop_
_entity.id
_entity.type
_entity.pdbx_description
1 polymer ?
#
loop_
_entity_poly.entity_id
_entity_poly.type
_entity_poly.pdbx_seq_one_letter_code
_entity_poly.pdbx_strand_id
1 'polypeptide(L)'
;MAPQDFDTVGQREDEPLLDDRAVKPSLATPGGDLGEFILALASYLQERDPSSANLPTQVAVDTYLAQYLETVPDARPMIHCTDDRAVRHLEETLPAEGLDLRRPPVAVQKRVLLEKLMQPENHGDSHIRLMLKQPEWYQLNARLVPMVLRSYYSLLWQQHP
;
A
#
# COMPACT_ATOMS: atom_id res chain seq x y z
N MET A 1 19.78 11.20 -6.48
CA MET A 1 18.44 11.76 -6.70
C MET A 1 17.61 11.33 -5.50
N ALA A 2 17.00 12.26 -4.75
CA ALA A 2 16.29 11.92 -3.52
C ALA A 2 14.97 11.20 -3.85
N PRO A 3 14.50 10.23 -3.05
CA PRO A 3 13.26 9.52 -3.34
C PRO A 3 12.05 10.40 -2.97
N GLN A 4 11.03 10.40 -3.83
CA GLN A 4 9.83 11.26 -3.83
C GLN A 4 8.87 10.98 -2.67
N ASP A 5 8.34 12.01 -2.01
CA ASP A 5 7.48 11.95 -0.83
C ASP A 5 6.23 11.05 -1.01
N PHE A 6 6.11 10.00 -0.18
CA PHE A 6 4.85 9.28 0.02
C PHE A 6 3.93 10.05 0.97
N ASP A 7 2.66 10.25 0.62
CA ASP A 7 1.69 10.87 1.52
C ASP A 7 0.53 9.90 1.80
N THR A 8 0.41 9.44 3.05
CA THR A 8 -0.84 8.81 3.53
C THR A 8 -1.84 9.94 3.75
N VAL A 9 -2.64 10.24 2.74
CA VAL A 9 -3.59 11.35 2.78
C VAL A 9 -4.77 10.99 3.70
N GLY A 10 -4.69 11.49 4.93
CA GLY A 10 -5.88 11.93 5.65
C GLY A 10 -6.27 13.31 5.10
N GLN A 11 -7.22 13.34 4.15
CA GLN A 11 -7.88 14.55 3.64
C GLN A 11 -7.01 15.57 2.89
N ARG A 12 -6.85 15.40 1.56
CA ARG A 12 -6.61 16.50 0.60
C ARG A 12 -7.69 16.47 -0.47
N GLU A 13 -8.11 17.66 -0.89
CA GLU A 13 -9.31 17.89 -1.71
C GLU A 13 -9.15 17.57 -3.21
N ASP A 14 -7.94 17.25 -3.68
CA ASP A 14 -7.63 17.36 -5.12
C ASP A 14 -7.63 16.04 -5.90
N GLU A 15 -7.66 14.87 -5.24
CA GLU A 15 -7.79 13.58 -5.94
C GLU A 15 -8.56 12.54 -5.10
N PRO A 16 -9.88 12.42 -5.30
CA PRO A 16 -10.68 11.46 -4.55
C PRO A 16 -10.28 10.01 -4.81
N LEU A 17 -10.16 9.27 -3.73
CA LEU A 17 -10.14 7.81 -3.70
C LEU A 17 -11.56 7.29 -3.95
N LEU A 18 -11.70 6.06 -4.44
CA LEU A 18 -13.02 5.44 -4.60
C LEU A 18 -13.49 4.99 -3.22
N ASP A 19 -13.99 5.96 -2.48
CA ASP A 19 -14.50 5.86 -1.13
C ASP A 19 -15.97 6.28 -1.16
N ASP A 20 -16.86 5.46 -0.62
CA ASP A 20 -18.30 5.76 -0.56
C ASP A 20 -18.61 6.99 0.31
N ARG A 21 -17.62 7.46 1.07
CA ARG A 21 -17.67 8.70 1.85
C ARG A 21 -17.36 9.95 1.02
N ALA A 22 -16.87 9.83 -0.23
CA ALA A 22 -16.55 10.97 -1.08
C ALA A 22 -17.83 11.66 -1.60
N VAL A 23 -17.93 12.98 -1.38
CA VAL A 23 -19.13 13.78 -1.69
C VAL A 23 -19.02 14.49 -3.07
N LYS A 24 -17.80 14.64 -3.61
CA LYS A 24 -17.54 15.29 -4.90
C LYS A 24 -17.32 14.23 -6.00
N PRO A 25 -17.84 14.43 -7.23
CA PRO A 25 -17.53 13.55 -8.36
C PRO A 25 -16.03 13.57 -8.66
N SER A 26 -15.44 12.41 -8.86
CA SER A 26 -14.04 12.30 -9.28
C SER A 26 -13.75 11.00 -10.00
N LEU A 27 -12.71 11.05 -10.83
CA LEU A 27 -11.99 9.87 -11.29
C LEU A 27 -11.15 9.35 -10.12
N ALA A 28 -11.38 8.12 -9.74
CA ALA A 28 -10.81 7.53 -8.56
C ALA A 28 -10.50 6.05 -8.82
N THR A 29 -9.36 5.57 -8.31
CA THR A 29 -9.01 4.15 -8.35
C THR A 29 -9.30 3.51 -6.99
N PRO A 30 -10.00 2.36 -6.95
CA PRO A 30 -10.14 1.57 -5.74
C PRO A 30 -8.75 1.16 -5.20
N GLY A 31 -8.46 1.44 -3.92
CA GLY A 31 -7.14 1.17 -3.34
C GLY A 31 -6.06 2.22 -3.63
N GLY A 32 -6.39 3.31 -4.33
CA GLY A 32 -5.45 4.35 -4.76
C GLY A 32 -4.40 3.84 -5.76
N ASP A 33 -3.31 4.59 -5.89
CA ASP A 33 -2.19 4.23 -6.79
C ASP A 33 -1.60 2.85 -6.43
N LEU A 34 -1.57 2.52 -5.14
CA LEU A 34 -1.03 1.23 -4.68
C LEU A 34 -1.91 0.04 -5.12
N GLY A 35 -3.24 0.20 -5.05
CA GLY A 35 -4.18 -0.81 -5.51
C GLY A 35 -4.07 -1.05 -7.01
N GLU A 36 -4.01 0.03 -7.79
CA GLU A 36 -3.81 -0.04 -9.23
C GLU A 36 -2.48 -0.70 -9.59
N PHE A 37 -1.38 -0.31 -8.91
CA PHE A 37 -0.07 -0.92 -9.11
C PHE A 37 -0.09 -2.44 -8.86
N ILE A 38 -0.76 -2.90 -7.79
CA ILE A 38 -0.90 -4.34 -7.50
C ILE A 38 -1.56 -5.08 -8.66
N LEU A 39 -2.69 -4.56 -9.16
CA LEU A 39 -3.44 -5.19 -10.24
C LEU A 39 -2.65 -5.18 -11.54
N ALA A 40 -2.03 -4.05 -11.89
CA ALA A 40 -1.20 -3.91 -13.08
C ALA A 40 0.01 -4.87 -13.05
N LEU A 41 0.69 -4.96 -11.90
CA LEU A 41 1.81 -5.88 -11.71
C LEU A 41 1.36 -7.34 -11.83
N ALA A 42 0.20 -7.70 -11.28
CA ALA A 42 -0.34 -9.05 -11.42
C ALA A 42 -0.59 -9.42 -12.88
N SER A 43 -1.27 -8.56 -13.64
CA SER A 43 -1.53 -8.77 -15.07
C SER A 43 -0.22 -8.89 -15.85
N TYR A 44 0.74 -8.00 -15.60
CA TYR A 44 2.05 -8.04 -16.25
C TYR A 44 2.80 -9.35 -15.98
N LEU A 45 2.81 -9.82 -14.72
CA LEU A 45 3.47 -11.08 -14.36
C LEU A 45 2.80 -12.28 -15.01
N GLN A 46 1.46 -12.30 -15.07
CA GLN A 46 0.69 -13.35 -15.73
C GLN A 46 0.94 -13.39 -17.24
N GLU A 47 1.08 -12.25 -17.90
CA GLU A 47 1.40 -12.19 -19.32
C GLU A 47 2.83 -12.70 -19.61
N ARG A 48 3.80 -12.39 -18.73
CA ARG A 48 5.18 -12.86 -18.89
C ARG A 48 5.37 -14.34 -18.59
N ASP A 49 4.59 -14.88 -17.65
CA ASP A 49 4.59 -16.30 -17.33
C ASP A 49 3.16 -16.83 -17.16
N PRO A 50 2.48 -17.17 -18.28
CA PRO A 50 1.12 -17.71 -18.24
C PRO A 50 1.01 -19.03 -17.48
N SER A 51 2.12 -19.76 -17.32
CA SER A 51 2.15 -21.02 -16.59
C SER A 51 2.08 -20.84 -15.08
N SER A 52 2.29 -19.60 -14.59
CA SER A 52 2.39 -19.28 -13.16
C SER A 52 3.45 -20.11 -12.42
N ALA A 53 4.40 -20.70 -13.15
CA ALA A 53 5.46 -21.53 -12.57
C ALA A 53 6.46 -20.68 -11.77
N ASN A 54 6.69 -19.43 -12.20
CA ASN A 54 7.51 -18.47 -11.49
C ASN A 54 6.65 -17.58 -10.61
N LEU A 55 6.66 -17.85 -9.30
CA LEU A 55 6.05 -16.97 -8.32
C LEU A 55 6.83 -15.64 -8.23
N PRO A 56 6.15 -14.50 -7.99
CA PRO A 56 6.83 -13.24 -7.74
C PRO A 56 7.77 -13.37 -6.53
N THR A 57 8.93 -12.74 -6.63
CA THR A 57 9.90 -12.62 -5.52
C THR A 57 9.82 -11.21 -4.94
N GLN A 58 10.17 -11.07 -3.65
CA GLN A 58 10.20 -9.76 -3.00
C GLN A 58 11.12 -8.78 -3.75
N VAL A 59 12.30 -9.25 -4.21
CA VAL A 59 13.26 -8.43 -4.96
C VAL A 59 12.66 -7.90 -6.26
N ALA A 60 11.90 -8.73 -6.98
CA ALA A 60 11.23 -8.29 -8.21
C ALA A 60 10.17 -7.22 -7.89
N VAL A 61 9.35 -7.43 -6.86
CA VAL A 61 8.34 -6.46 -6.42
C VAL A 61 8.98 -5.13 -6.01
N ASP A 62 10.07 -5.18 -5.24
CA ASP A 62 10.82 -3.98 -4.82
C ASP A 62 11.35 -3.20 -6.02
N THR A 63 11.86 -3.93 -7.02
CA THR A 63 12.37 -3.32 -8.26
C THR A 63 11.25 -2.66 -9.06
N TYR A 64 10.13 -3.34 -9.27
CA TYR A 64 9.02 -2.81 -10.05
C TYR A 64 8.33 -1.63 -9.36
N LEU A 65 8.18 -1.66 -8.03
CA LEU A 65 7.59 -0.54 -7.30
C LEU A 65 8.49 0.70 -7.36
N ALA A 66 9.80 0.53 -7.18
CA ALA A 66 10.75 1.64 -7.33
C ALA A 66 10.69 2.25 -8.74
N GLN A 67 10.66 1.41 -9.79
CA GLN A 67 10.52 1.87 -11.17
C GLN A 67 9.18 2.55 -11.44
N TYR A 68 8.09 2.05 -10.86
CA TYR A 68 6.78 2.68 -11.01
C TYR A 68 6.75 4.07 -10.38
N LEU A 69 7.34 4.25 -9.20
CA LEU A 69 7.45 5.55 -8.54
C LEU A 69 8.20 6.58 -9.40
N GLU A 70 9.24 6.16 -10.12
CA GLU A 70 9.95 7.03 -11.09
C GLU A 70 9.05 7.53 -12.22
N THR A 71 7.91 6.89 -12.48
CA THR A 71 6.92 7.32 -13.49
C THR A 71 5.83 8.23 -12.93
N VAL A 72 5.68 8.30 -11.59
CA VAL A 72 4.70 9.17 -10.96
C VAL A 72 5.18 10.63 -11.12
N PRO A 73 4.35 11.54 -11.66
CA PRO A 73 4.77 12.92 -11.87
C PRO A 73 5.10 13.62 -10.54
N ASP A 74 6.20 14.37 -10.48
CA ASP A 74 6.61 15.12 -9.28
C ASP A 74 5.54 16.11 -8.76
N ALA A 75 4.59 16.47 -9.61
CA ALA A 75 3.47 17.34 -9.25
C ALA A 75 2.44 16.68 -8.31
N ARG A 76 2.49 15.35 -8.10
CA ARG A 76 1.60 14.65 -7.17
C ARG A 76 2.32 13.51 -6.42
N PRO A 77 2.02 13.27 -5.13
CA PRO A 77 2.54 12.11 -4.41
C PRO A 77 1.84 10.82 -4.86
N MET A 78 2.47 9.67 -4.62
CA MET A 78 1.78 8.38 -4.66
C MET A 78 0.78 8.30 -3.50
N ILE A 79 -0.47 7.93 -3.80
CA ILE A 79 -1.57 7.89 -2.84
C ILE A 79 -1.85 6.45 -2.41
N HIS A 80 -1.74 6.20 -1.10
CA HIS A 80 -2.25 5.00 -0.43
C HIS A 80 -2.91 5.44 0.89
N CYS A 81 -4.15 5.02 1.11
CA CYS A 81 -4.94 5.47 2.25
C CYS A 81 -5.18 4.36 3.28
N THR A 82 -5.48 4.82 4.50
CA THR A 82 -6.00 4.01 5.59
C THR A 82 -7.01 4.87 6.37
N ASP A 83 -7.63 4.33 7.42
CA ASP A 83 -8.60 5.05 8.24
C ASP A 83 -8.24 5.01 9.73
N ASP A 84 -8.88 5.88 10.51
CA ASP A 84 -8.67 5.98 11.95
C ASP A 84 -8.96 4.66 12.67
N ARG A 85 -9.89 3.84 12.16
CA ARG A 85 -10.22 2.54 12.74
C ARG A 85 -9.01 1.60 12.65
N ALA A 86 -8.39 1.49 11.49
CA ALA A 86 -7.23 0.65 11.26
C ALA A 86 -6.02 1.12 12.09
N VAL A 87 -5.80 2.44 12.17
CA VAL A 87 -4.72 3.02 13.00
C VAL A 87 -4.96 2.72 14.48
N ARG A 88 -6.18 2.92 15.00
CA ARG A 88 -6.51 2.60 16.40
C ARG A 88 -6.33 1.12 16.72
N HIS A 89 -6.70 0.22 15.81
CA HIS A 89 -6.48 -1.21 16.02
C HIS A 89 -4.98 -1.56 16.07
N LEU A 90 -4.13 -0.86 15.32
CA LEU A 90 -2.67 -0.98 15.45
C LEU A 90 -2.18 -0.48 16.81
N GLU A 91 -2.67 0.68 17.27
CA GLU A 91 -2.34 1.26 18.58
C GLU A 91 -2.76 0.37 19.75
N GLU A 92 -3.91 -0.32 19.67
CA GLU A 92 -4.36 -1.27 20.69
C GLU A 92 -3.47 -2.51 20.79
N THR A 93 -2.74 -2.84 19.71
CA THR A 93 -1.92 -4.05 19.63
C THR A 93 -0.41 -3.80 19.67
N LEU A 94 0.00 -2.53 19.70
CA LEU A 94 1.39 -2.08 19.74
C LEU A 94 1.57 -1.07 20.89
N PRO A 95 2.76 -0.97 21.51
CA PRO A 95 3.01 0.01 22.56
C PRO A 95 3.23 1.41 21.96
N ALA A 96 2.21 1.97 21.29
CA ALA A 96 2.28 3.26 20.62
C ALA A 96 0.96 4.03 20.75
N GLU A 97 1.02 5.22 21.33
CA GLU A 97 -0.04 6.22 21.27
C GLU A 97 0.27 7.22 20.15
N GLY A 98 -0.72 7.58 19.33
CA GLY A 98 -0.55 8.54 18.24
C GLY A 98 0.34 8.00 17.11
N LEU A 99 0.10 6.76 16.67
CA LEU A 99 0.91 6.09 15.66
C LEU A 99 0.83 6.80 14.30
N ASP A 100 1.90 7.51 13.93
CA ASP A 100 2.11 7.97 12.54
C ASP A 100 2.78 6.86 11.73
N LEU A 101 2.05 6.30 10.75
CA LEU A 101 2.56 5.22 9.90
C LEU A 101 3.69 5.68 8.95
N ARG A 102 3.81 6.98 8.67
CA ARG A 102 4.91 7.53 7.86
C ARG A 102 6.19 7.61 8.68
N ARG A 103 6.06 7.84 9.99
CA ARG A 103 7.16 7.97 10.95
C ARG A 103 6.88 7.15 12.21
N PRO A 104 6.98 5.81 12.14
CA PRO A 104 6.73 4.96 13.29
C PRO A 104 7.64 5.35 14.46
N PRO A 105 7.11 5.44 15.69
CA PRO A 105 7.91 5.82 16.86
C PRO A 105 9.03 4.80 17.10
N VAL A 106 10.16 5.25 17.66
CA VAL A 106 11.33 4.38 17.95
C VAL A 106 10.97 3.18 18.83
N ALA A 107 10.00 3.34 19.73
CA ALA A 107 9.49 2.28 20.59
C ALA A 107 8.82 1.13 19.79
N VAL A 108 8.32 1.42 18.59
CA VAL A 108 7.73 0.43 17.68
C VAL A 108 8.81 -0.10 16.76
N GLN A 109 9.13 -1.38 16.92
CA GLN A 109 10.00 -2.06 15.98
C GLN A 109 9.34 -2.08 14.60
N LYS A 110 9.93 -1.38 13.60
CA LYS A 110 9.46 -1.34 12.20
C LYS A 110 9.12 -2.73 11.65
N ARG A 111 9.90 -3.76 12.01
CA ARG A 111 9.62 -5.17 11.65
C ARG A 111 8.27 -5.67 12.19
N VAL A 112 7.98 -5.43 13.48
CA VAL A 112 6.74 -5.86 14.12
C VAL A 112 5.54 -5.10 13.56
N LEU A 113 5.69 -3.80 13.34
CA LEU A 113 4.66 -3.00 12.67
C LEU A 113 4.40 -3.53 11.26
N LEU A 114 5.44 -3.85 10.51
CA LEU A 114 5.29 -4.37 9.15
C LEU A 114 4.58 -5.73 9.12
N GLU A 115 4.83 -6.62 10.09
CA GLU A 115 4.08 -7.87 10.25
C GLU A 115 2.59 -7.61 10.49
N LYS A 116 2.25 -6.63 11.34
CA LYS A 116 0.87 -6.22 11.59
C LYS A 116 0.22 -5.60 10.35
N LEU A 117 0.95 -4.77 9.61
CA LEU A 117 0.47 -4.16 8.37
C LEU A 117 0.23 -5.17 7.24
N MET A 118 0.58 -6.45 7.38
CA MET A 118 0.16 -7.48 6.42
C MET A 118 -1.21 -8.08 6.76
N GLN A 119 -1.75 -7.80 7.94
CA GLN A 119 -3.02 -8.34 8.39
C GLN A 119 -4.18 -7.47 7.87
N PRO A 120 -5.21 -8.05 7.24
CA PRO A 120 -6.32 -7.30 6.68
C PRO A 120 -7.02 -6.35 7.66
N GLU A 121 -7.05 -6.70 8.94
CA GLU A 121 -7.71 -5.94 10.01
C GLU A 121 -7.09 -4.56 10.22
N ASN A 122 -5.82 -4.40 9.82
CA ASN A 122 -5.02 -3.18 9.95
C ASN A 122 -5.05 -2.29 8.69
N HIS A 123 -6.01 -2.52 7.78
CA HIS A 123 -6.21 -1.72 6.57
C HIS A 123 -7.58 -1.05 6.58
N GLY A 124 -7.57 0.28 6.48
CA GLY A 124 -8.78 1.09 6.34
C GLY A 124 -9.32 1.10 4.91
N ASP A 125 -8.44 1.02 3.91
CA ASP A 125 -8.87 0.88 2.52
C ASP A 125 -9.53 -0.48 2.29
N SER A 126 -10.81 -0.43 1.89
CA SER A 126 -11.62 -1.63 1.72
C SER A 126 -11.12 -2.53 0.58
N HIS A 127 -10.52 -1.94 -0.46
CA HIS A 127 -10.02 -2.65 -1.63
C HIS A 127 -8.74 -3.43 -1.30
N ILE A 128 -7.76 -2.79 -0.67
CA ILE A 128 -6.52 -3.40 -0.16
C ILE A 128 -6.86 -4.49 0.86
N ARG A 129 -7.80 -4.20 1.78
CA ARG A 129 -8.28 -5.19 2.75
C ARG A 129 -8.90 -6.42 2.08
N LEU A 130 -9.72 -6.23 1.04
CA LEU A 130 -10.31 -7.35 0.30
C LEU A 130 -9.27 -8.12 -0.53
N MET A 131 -8.31 -7.45 -1.15
CA MET A 131 -7.19 -8.11 -1.85
C MET A 131 -6.33 -8.95 -0.90
N LEU A 132 -6.19 -8.55 0.37
CA LEU A 132 -5.54 -9.37 1.41
C LEU A 132 -6.41 -10.55 1.87
N LYS A 133 -7.73 -10.37 2.01
CA LYS A 133 -8.65 -11.41 2.51
C LYS A 133 -8.99 -12.47 1.47
N GLN A 134 -9.25 -12.04 0.24
CA GLN A 134 -9.78 -12.85 -0.86
C GLN A 134 -9.00 -12.52 -2.16
N PRO A 135 -7.68 -12.76 -2.22
CA PRO A 135 -6.85 -12.42 -3.38
C PRO A 135 -7.36 -13.03 -4.68
N GLU A 136 -8.01 -14.19 -4.62
CA GLU A 136 -8.57 -14.89 -5.77
C GLU A 136 -9.74 -14.14 -6.45
N TRP A 137 -10.46 -13.27 -5.72
CA TRP A 137 -11.50 -12.42 -6.32
C TRP A 137 -10.90 -11.42 -7.32
N TYR A 138 -9.61 -11.15 -7.18
CA TYR A 138 -8.82 -10.23 -8.00
C TYR A 138 -7.82 -10.97 -8.90
N GLN A 139 -7.89 -12.31 -8.98
CA GLN A 139 -6.94 -13.15 -9.71
C GLN A 139 -5.49 -12.96 -9.23
N LEU A 140 -5.29 -12.62 -7.95
CA LEU A 140 -3.97 -12.36 -7.38
C LEU A 140 -3.36 -13.61 -6.76
N ASN A 141 -2.04 -13.70 -6.81
CA ASN A 141 -1.30 -14.58 -5.91
C ASN A 141 -1.38 -14.04 -4.48
N ALA A 142 -1.71 -14.91 -3.51
CA ALA A 142 -1.87 -14.52 -2.09
C ALA A 142 -0.61 -13.87 -1.47
N ARG A 143 0.57 -14.04 -2.07
CA ARG A 143 1.83 -13.42 -1.60
C ARG A 143 2.06 -12.03 -2.18
N LEU A 144 1.40 -11.67 -3.28
CA LEU A 144 1.72 -10.44 -4.02
C LEU A 144 1.38 -9.19 -3.21
N VAL A 145 0.16 -9.12 -2.64
CA VAL A 145 -0.28 -7.96 -1.86
C VAL A 145 0.63 -7.73 -0.63
N PRO A 146 0.94 -8.75 0.20
CA PRO A 146 1.93 -8.57 1.27
C PRO A 146 3.33 -8.15 0.79
N MET A 147 3.80 -8.65 -0.35
CA MET A 147 5.11 -8.23 -0.90
C MET A 147 5.09 -6.75 -1.30
N VAL A 148 4.02 -6.29 -1.95
CA VAL A 148 3.88 -4.89 -2.36
C VAL A 148 3.76 -3.97 -1.16
N LEU A 149 2.92 -4.29 -0.17
CA LEU A 149 2.79 -3.51 1.06
C LEU A 149 4.11 -3.43 1.82
N ARG A 150 4.85 -4.54 1.92
CA ARG A 150 6.18 -4.54 2.53
C ARG A 150 7.14 -3.60 1.82
N SER A 151 7.11 -3.61 0.49
CA SER A 151 7.94 -2.74 -0.33
C SER A 151 7.58 -1.26 -0.11
N TYR A 152 6.28 -0.94 -0.19
CA TYR A 152 5.74 0.39 0.03
C TYR A 152 6.15 0.97 1.39
N TYR A 153 5.89 0.28 2.49
CA TYR A 153 6.25 0.77 3.83
C TYR A 153 7.76 0.86 4.05
N SER A 154 8.53 -0.04 3.44
CA SER A 154 10.00 0.01 3.50
C SER A 154 10.54 1.26 2.81
N LEU A 155 9.98 1.64 1.65
CA LEU A 155 10.36 2.85 0.93
C LEU A 155 9.87 4.11 1.67
N LEU A 156 8.63 4.12 2.17
CA LEU A 156 8.07 5.20 2.99
C LEU A 156 8.99 5.55 4.17
N TRP A 157 9.44 4.54 4.90
CA TRP A 157 10.29 4.74 6.08
C TRP A 157 11.75 5.06 5.77
N GLN A 158 12.20 4.89 4.52
CA GLN A 158 13.52 5.34 4.07
C GLN A 158 13.51 6.84 3.76
N GLN A 159 12.39 7.36 3.28
CA GLN A 159 12.21 8.79 3.00
C GLN A 159 11.95 9.62 4.26
N HIS A 160 11.35 8.99 5.28
CA HIS A 160 11.09 9.61 6.57
C HIS A 160 11.84 8.88 7.70
N PRO A 161 13.16 9.08 7.82
CA PRO A 161 13.98 8.43 8.84
C PRO A 161 13.58 8.81 10.27
#